data_AF-A0A9D6M2U4-F1
#
_entry.id   AF-A0A9D6M2U4-F1
#
_cell.length_a   1.000
_cell.length_b   1.000
_cell.length_c   1.000
_cell.angle_alpha   90.00
_cell.angle_beta   90.00
_cell.angle_gamma   90.00
#
_symmetry.space_group_name_H-M   'P 1'
#
loop_
_entity.id
_entity.type
_entity.pdbx_description
1 polymer ?
#
loop_
_entity_poly.entity_id
_entity_poly.type
_entity_poly.pdbx_seq_one_letter_code
_entity_poly.pdbx_strand_id
1 'polypeptide(L)' 'PVRVSATIGVSTYPREGCTSIFDLLQAADHAQKAARRGGTNQIITT' A
#
# COMPACT_ATOMS: atom_id res chain seq x y z
N PRO A 1 24.79 -12.94 8.98
CA PRO A 1 24.23 -12.41 7.72
C PRO A 1 22.91 -11.69 8.01
N VAL A 2 22.66 -10.51 7.44
CA VAL A 2 21.42 -9.74 7.68
C VAL A 2 20.39 -10.08 6.59
N ARG A 3 19.14 -10.35 6.99
CA ARG A 3 18.01 -10.56 6.07
C ARG A 3 17.04 -9.39 6.24
N VAL A 4 16.66 -8.77 5.12
CA VAL A 4 15.75 -7.61 5.09
C VAL A 4 14.54 -7.96 4.23
N SER A 5 13.37 -7.50 4.66
CA SER A 5 12.11 -7.64 3.94
C SER A 5 11.43 -6.28 3.79
N ALA A 6 10.64 -6.11 2.73
CA ALA A 6 9.86 -4.90 2.48
C ALA A 6 8.37 -5.23 2.40
N THR A 7 7.52 -4.29 2.81
CA THR A 7 6.07 -4.42 2.70
C THR A 7 5.54 -3.22 1.94
N ILE A 8 4.87 -3.47 0.80
CA ILE A 8 4.54 -2.45 -0.19
C ILE A 8 3.03 -2.37 -0.34
N GLY A 9 2.49 -1.16 -0.19
CA GLY A 9 1.11 -0.84 -0.55
C GLY A 9 1.08 -0.11 -1.89
N VAL A 10 0.19 -0.53 -2.79
CA VAL A 10 0.10 0.03 -4.15
C VAL A 10 -1.29 0.60 -4.38
N SER A 11 -1.33 1.77 -4.98
CA SER A 11 -2.54 2.42 -5.49
C SER A 11 -2.24 3.05 -6.85
N THR A 12 -3.21 3.02 -7.75
CA THR A 12 -3.08 3.55 -9.12
C THR A 12 -4.10 4.66 -9.38
N TYR A 13 -3.72 5.62 -10.22
CA TYR A 13 -4.60 6.68 -10.71
C TYR A 13 -4.76 6.54 -12.24
N PRO A 14 -5.95 6.81 -12.82
CA PRO A 14 -7.19 7.22 -12.18
C PRO A 14 -7.87 6.10 -11.39
N ARG A 15 -8.61 6.46 -10.36
CA ARG A 15 -9.35 5.54 -9.50
C ARG A 15 -10.67 6.17 -9.05
N GLU A 16 -11.72 5.37 -9.01
CA GLU A 16 -13.03 5.80 -8.51
C GLU A 16 -12.94 6.28 -7.05
N GLY A 17 -13.50 7.45 -6.76
CA GLY A 17 -13.44 8.06 -5.43
C GLY A 17 -12.08 8.69 -5.05
N CYS A 18 -11.07 8.66 -5.94
CA CYS A 18 -9.83 9.43 -5.76
C CYS A 18 -9.91 10.74 -6.55
N THR A 19 -10.15 11.84 -5.83
CA THR A 19 -10.27 13.19 -6.39
C THR A 19 -8.97 13.98 -6.27
N SER A 20 -8.08 13.58 -5.37
CA SER A 20 -6.82 14.25 -5.08
C SER A 20 -5.64 13.28 -4.96
N ILE A 21 -4.42 13.81 -5.04
CA ILE A 21 -3.20 13.04 -4.73
C ILE A 21 -3.18 12.53 -3.28
N PHE A 22 -3.84 13.24 -2.36
CA PHE A 22 -3.93 12.80 -0.95
C PHE A 22 -4.78 11.53 -0.82
N ASP A 23 -5.86 11.43 -1.59
CA ASP A 23 -6.70 10.22 -1.62
C ASP A 23 -5.89 9.02 -2.13
N LEU A 24 -5.07 9.23 -3.17
CA LEU A 24 -4.21 8.21 -3.74
C LEU A 24 -3.14 7.73 -2.74
N LEU A 25 -2.49 8.68 -2.04
CA LEU A 25 -1.50 8.38 -1.00
C LEU A 25 -2.13 7.66 0.19
N GLN A 26 -3.33 8.08 0.61
CA GLN A 26 -4.05 7.43 1.69
C GLN A 26 -4.47 6.00 1.33
N ALA A 27 -4.89 5.76 0.08
CA ALA A 27 -5.18 4.41 -0.42
C ALA A 27 -3.92 3.52 -0.42
N ALA A 28 -2.78 4.05 -0.88
CA ALA A 28 -1.51 3.31 -0.85
C ALA A 28 -1.05 2.99 0.58
N ASP A 29 -1.16 3.96 1.52
CA ASP A 29 -0.87 3.75 2.94
C ASP A 29 -1.81 2.71 3.57
N HIS A 30 -3.09 2.74 3.23
CA HIS A 30 -4.06 1.75 3.69
C HIS A 30 -3.70 0.33 3.20
N ALA A 31 -3.35 0.18 1.92
CA ALA A 31 -2.87 -1.07 1.35
C ALA A 31 -1.61 -1.58 2.08
N GLN A 32 -0.67 -0.68 2.37
CA GLN A 32 0.57 -0.98 3.08
C GLN A 32 0.30 -1.47 4.51
N LYS A 33 -0.61 -0.81 5.23
CA LYS A 33 -1.05 -1.18 6.57
C LYS A 33 -1.76 -2.53 6.58
N ALA A 34 -2.60 -2.82 5.58
CA ALA A 34 -3.23 -4.12 5.42
C ALA A 34 -2.17 -5.22 5.23
N ALA A 35 -1.15 -4.99 4.40
CA ALA A 35 -0.06 -5.93 4.16
C ALA A 35 0.76 -6.20 5.43
N ARG A 36 0.94 -5.19 6.29
CA ARG A 36 1.57 -5.40 7.61
C ARG A 36 0.73 -6.29 8.51
N ARG A 37 -0.58 -6.07 8.56
CA ARG A 37 -1.50 -6.90 9.36
C ARG A 37 -1.57 -8.34 8.85
N GLY A 38 -1.37 -8.56 7.55
CA GLY A 38 -1.32 -9.88 6.92
C GLY A 38 -0.01 -10.66 7.11
N GLY A 39 0.97 -10.12 7.85
CA GLY A 39 2.23 -10.82 8.15
C GLY A 39 3.49 -10.19 7.57
N THR A 40 3.42 -8.98 7.00
CA THR A 40 4.55 -8.26 6.37
C THR A 40 5.15 -9.02 5.18
N ASN A 41 6.22 -8.49 4.58
CA ASN A 41 6.89 -9.05 3.40
C ASN A 41 5.93 -9.34 2.23
N GLN A 42 4.96 -8.44 2.02
CA GLN A 42 3.85 -8.61 1.08
C GLN A 42 3.65 -7.35 0.25
N ILE A 43 3.05 -7.55 -0.92
CA ILE A 43 2.57 -6.49 -1.80
C ILE A 43 1.06 -6.58 -1.83
N ILE A 44 0.39 -5.50 -1.43
CA ILE A 44 -1.08 -5.41 -1.53
C ILE A 44 -1.43 -4.21 -2.39
N THR A 45 -2.34 -4.46 -3.32
CA THR A 45 -2.91 -3.43 -4.20
C THR A 45 -4.30 -3.09 -3.69
N THR A 46 -4.66 -1.83 -3.80
CA THR A 46 -6.03 -1.38 -3.57
C THR A 46 -6.70 -1.08 -4.89
#